data_AF-A0A852ANX8-F1
#
_entry.id   AF-A0A852ANX8-F1
#
_cell.length_a   1.000
_cell.length_b   1.000
_cell.length_c   1.000
_cell.angle_alpha   90.00
_cell.angle_beta   90.00
_cell.angle_gamma   90.00
#
_symmetry.space_group_name_H-M   'P 1'
#
loop_
_entity.id
_entity.type
_entity.pdbx_description
1 polymer ?
#
loop_
_entity_poly.entity_id
_entity_poly.type
_entity_poly.pdbx_seq_one_letter_code
_entity_poly.pdbx_strand_id
1 'polypeptide(L)'
;MAAEQRYPRSSIEDDFNYGSNVASASVHIRMAFLRKVYSILSVQVLLTTVTSAIFLYSTGVQAFVHERPALLLISGFGSLAVIVALTLYRHQHPVNLYLLFGFSSLIDSLLFLFIVSFYDVSIVLQAFILTTAVFLGLTAYTLQSKRDFSKFGAGYVFTLMIFF
;
A
#
# COMPACT_ATOMS: atom_id res chain seq x y z
N MET A 1 10.31 42.64 2.77
CA MET A 1 10.32 41.97 4.09
C MET A 1 9.23 40.92 4.10
N ALA A 2 9.60 39.65 4.02
CA ALA A 2 8.82 38.51 4.50
C ALA A 2 9.85 37.39 4.72
N ALA A 3 10.44 37.36 5.91
CA ALA A 3 11.31 36.28 6.32
C ALA A 3 10.44 35.04 6.49
N GLU A 4 10.67 34.04 5.66
CA GLU A 4 10.05 32.72 5.78
C GLU A 4 10.50 32.11 7.11
N GLN A 5 9.60 32.15 8.09
CA GLN A 5 9.87 31.70 9.44
C GLN A 5 9.94 30.16 9.42
N ARG A 6 11.15 29.64 9.18
CA ARG A 6 11.52 28.25 9.39
C ARG A 6 11.19 27.89 10.84
N TYR A 7 10.10 27.17 11.03
CA TYR A 7 9.76 26.57 12.32
C TYR A 7 10.94 25.70 12.79
N PRO A 8 11.47 25.93 13.99
CA PRO A 8 12.58 25.14 14.51
C PRO A 8 12.06 23.73 14.81
N ARG A 9 12.63 22.73 14.16
CA ARG A 9 12.43 21.31 14.48
C ARG A 9 13.14 20.99 15.80
N SER A 10 12.56 21.34 16.94
CA SER A 10 13.08 20.90 18.26
C SER A 10 12.14 21.22 19.45
N SER A 11 10.82 21.14 19.32
CA SER A 11 9.95 21.12 20.50
C SER A 11 9.90 19.70 21.08
N ILE A 12 9.98 19.54 22.41
CA ILE A 12 9.77 18.25 23.08
C ILE A 12 8.41 17.63 22.67
N GLU A 13 7.42 18.46 22.39
CA GLU A 13 6.12 18.02 21.86
C GLU A 13 6.23 17.36 20.48
N ASP A 14 7.14 17.82 19.61
CA ASP A 14 7.39 17.19 18.31
C ASP A 14 8.07 15.82 18.49
N ASP A 15 8.97 15.69 19.47
CA ASP A 15 9.65 14.43 19.77
C ASP A 15 8.67 13.35 20.28
N PHE A 16 7.72 13.72 21.14
CA PHE A 16 6.65 12.80 21.55
C PHE A 16 5.66 12.47 20.42
N ASN A 17 5.36 13.45 19.57
CA ASN A 17 4.39 13.28 18.49
C ASN A 17 4.94 12.50 17.28
N TYR A 18 6.25 12.55 17.02
CA TYR A 18 6.87 11.96 15.82
C TYR A 18 7.96 10.91 16.11
N GLY A 19 8.51 10.86 17.33
CA GLY A 19 9.54 9.88 17.74
C GLY A 19 8.98 8.57 18.32
N SER A 20 7.71 8.55 18.72
CA SER A 20 7.01 7.36 19.23
C SER A 20 6.13 6.70 18.15
N ASN A 21 5.63 5.47 18.38
CA ASN A 21 4.76 4.76 17.43
C ASN A 21 3.60 5.67 16.99
N VAL A 22 3.19 5.63 15.71
CA VAL A 22 2.04 6.39 15.20
C VAL A 22 0.79 6.21 16.07
N ALA A 23 0.64 5.08 16.77
CA ALA A 23 -0.43 4.85 17.74
C ALA A 23 -0.46 5.84 18.93
N SER A 24 0.71 6.34 19.38
CA SER A 24 0.85 7.30 20.49
C SER A 24 0.90 8.76 20.05
N ALA A 25 0.94 9.04 18.73
CA ALA A 25 0.89 10.40 18.20
C ALA A 25 -0.50 11.05 18.39
N SER A 26 -0.56 12.39 18.37
CA SER A 26 -1.83 13.13 18.45
C SER A 26 -2.82 12.69 17.36
N VAL A 27 -4.12 12.75 17.68
CA VAL A 27 -5.22 12.35 16.78
C VAL A 27 -5.08 12.98 15.39
N HIS A 28 -4.70 14.26 15.33
CA HIS A 28 -4.49 14.96 14.06
C HIS A 28 -3.38 14.34 13.21
N ILE A 29 -2.25 13.95 13.81
CA ILE A 29 -1.12 13.32 13.10
C ILE A 29 -1.50 11.90 12.66
N ARG A 30 -2.19 11.14 13.52
CA ARG A 30 -2.70 9.81 13.18
C ARG A 30 -3.64 9.83 11.98
N MET A 31 -4.61 10.73 11.97
CA MET A 31 -5.57 10.82 10.86
C MET A 31 -4.93 11.32 9.57
N ALA A 32 -3.95 12.24 9.66
CA ALA A 32 -3.17 12.66 8.49
C ALA A 32 -2.35 11.50 7.89
N PHE A 33 -1.72 10.69 8.75
CA PHE A 33 -0.99 9.49 8.33
C PHE A 33 -1.91 8.45 7.69
N LEU A 34 -3.02 8.10 8.36
CA LEU A 34 -4.00 7.13 7.83
C LEU A 34 -4.54 7.58 6.48
N ARG A 35 -4.95 8.85 6.36
CA ARG A 35 -5.41 9.42 5.08
C ARG A 35 -4.39 9.23 3.97
N LYS A 36 -3.12 9.46 4.25
CA LYS A 36 -2.03 9.32 3.27
C LYS A 36 -1.83 7.86 2.86
N VAL A 37 -1.80 6.94 3.84
CA VAL A 37 -1.61 5.51 3.59
C VAL A 37 -2.79 4.92 2.82
N TYR A 38 -4.03 5.13 3.27
CA TYR A 38 -5.22 4.61 2.59
C TYR A 38 -5.37 5.18 1.18
N SER A 39 -5.06 6.47 0.98
CA SER A 39 -5.05 7.05 -0.37
C SER A 39 -4.01 6.38 -1.27
N ILE A 40 -2.79 6.12 -0.79
CA ILE A 40 -1.75 5.44 -1.57
C ILE A 40 -2.17 4.00 -1.88
N LEU A 41 -2.65 3.26 -0.89
CA LEU A 41 -3.12 1.89 -1.05
C LEU A 41 -4.27 1.80 -2.06
N SER A 42 -5.24 2.71 -2.02
CA SER A 42 -6.33 2.73 -3.01
C SER A 42 -5.83 2.97 -4.42
N VAL A 43 -4.87 3.88 -4.61
CA VAL A 43 -4.27 4.11 -5.93
C VAL A 43 -3.50 2.88 -6.40
N GLN A 44 -2.78 2.19 -5.51
CA GLN A 44 -2.08 0.94 -5.81
C GLN A 44 -3.06 -0.16 -6.26
N VAL A 45 -4.14 -0.38 -5.50
CA VAL A 45 -5.16 -1.39 -5.85
C VAL A 45 -5.82 -1.06 -7.19
N LEU A 46 -6.15 0.21 -7.44
CA LEU A 46 -6.70 0.65 -8.74
C LEU A 46 -5.72 0.39 -9.89
N LEU A 47 -4.46 0.79 -9.73
CA LEU A 47 -3.43 0.61 -10.75
C LEU A 47 -3.22 -0.87 -11.07
N THR A 48 -3.10 -1.71 -10.03
CA THR A 48 -2.97 -3.16 -10.20
C THR A 48 -4.20 -3.75 -10.89
N THR A 49 -5.40 -3.30 -10.53
CA THR A 49 -6.65 -3.76 -11.17
C THR A 49 -6.68 -3.45 -12.66
N VAL A 50 -6.35 -2.22 -13.04
CA VAL A 50 -6.34 -1.79 -14.45
C VAL A 50 -5.26 -2.54 -15.23
N THR A 51 -4.05 -2.62 -14.69
CA THR A 51 -2.95 -3.35 -15.32
C THR A 51 -3.32 -4.83 -15.47
N SER A 52 -3.88 -5.47 -14.44
CA SER A 52 -4.33 -6.87 -14.51
C SER A 52 -5.44 -7.08 -15.54
N ALA A 53 -6.43 -6.19 -15.63
CA ALA A 53 -7.45 -6.29 -16.66
C ALA A 53 -6.83 -6.24 -18.07
N ILE A 54 -5.94 -5.28 -18.34
CA ILE A 54 -5.27 -5.14 -19.66
C ILE A 54 -4.48 -6.40 -20.00
N PHE A 55 -3.72 -6.94 -19.05
CA PHE A 55 -2.91 -8.15 -19.24
C PHE A 55 -3.78 -9.40 -19.44
N LEU A 56 -4.90 -9.54 -18.71
CA LEU A 56 -5.81 -10.66 -18.86
C LEU A 56 -6.49 -10.71 -20.23
N TYR A 57 -6.76 -9.55 -20.84
CA TYR A 57 -7.27 -9.48 -22.21
C TYR A 57 -6.19 -9.66 -23.29
N SER A 58 -4.91 -9.62 -22.92
CA SER A 58 -3.79 -9.79 -23.86
C SER A 58 -3.20 -11.19 -23.78
N THR A 59 -3.65 -12.08 -24.67
CA THR A 59 -3.14 -13.45 -24.80
C THR A 59 -1.64 -13.52 -25.10
N GLY A 60 -1.10 -12.53 -25.83
CA GLY A 60 0.34 -12.45 -26.12
C GLY A 60 1.21 -12.23 -24.88
N VAL A 61 0.70 -11.47 -23.90
CA VAL A 61 1.44 -11.22 -22.66
C VAL A 61 1.35 -12.43 -21.72
N GLN A 62 0.22 -13.12 -21.69
CA GLN A 62 0.11 -14.39 -20.96
C GLN A 62 1.11 -15.43 -21.49
N ALA A 63 1.21 -15.58 -22.82
CA ALA A 63 2.19 -16.48 -23.42
C ALA A 63 3.64 -16.07 -23.05
N PHE A 64 3.96 -14.79 -23.11
CA PHE A 64 5.29 -14.28 -22.75
C PHE A 64 5.71 -14.59 -21.31
N VAL A 65 4.77 -14.47 -20.35
CA VAL A 65 5.05 -14.78 -18.94
C VAL A 65 5.23 -16.28 -18.72
N HIS A 66 4.43 -17.12 -19.40
CA HIS A 66 4.54 -18.57 -19.31
C HIS A 66 5.81 -19.11 -19.97
N GLU A 67 6.29 -18.49 -21.05
CA GLU A 67 7.53 -18.87 -21.73
C GLU A 67 8.78 -18.57 -20.89
N ARG A 68 8.71 -17.62 -19.94
CA ARG A 68 9.88 -17.18 -19.16
C ARG A 68 9.63 -17.27 -17.65
N PRO A 69 9.56 -18.48 -17.08
CA PRO A 69 9.42 -18.66 -15.63
C PRO A 69 10.58 -18.04 -14.83
N ALA A 70 11.73 -17.80 -15.46
CA ALA A 70 12.85 -17.09 -14.85
C ALA A 70 12.49 -15.66 -14.41
N LEU A 71 11.56 -14.99 -15.10
CA LEU A 71 11.08 -13.65 -14.71
C LEU A 71 10.39 -13.68 -13.34
N LEU A 72 9.73 -14.78 -13.00
CA LEU A 72 9.05 -14.96 -11.72
C LEU A 72 10.04 -15.15 -10.59
N LEU A 73 11.09 -15.93 -10.82
CA LEU A 73 12.15 -16.11 -9.84
C LEU A 73 12.85 -14.78 -9.57
N ILE A 74 13.20 -14.03 -10.64
CA ILE A 74 13.80 -12.69 -10.51
C ILE A 74 12.87 -11.75 -9.75
N SER A 75 11.58 -11.76 -10.07
CA SER A 75 10.60 -10.90 -9.41
C SER A 75 10.37 -11.32 -7.95
N GLY A 76 10.40 -12.62 -7.64
CA GLY A 76 10.28 -13.16 -6.28
C GLY A 76 11.48 -12.80 -5.39
N PHE A 77 12.70 -13.00 -5.90
CA PHE A 77 13.91 -12.57 -5.19
C PHE A 77 14.01 -11.04 -5.10
N GLY A 78 13.57 -10.33 -6.15
CA GLY A 78 13.44 -8.88 -6.14
C GLY A 78 12.48 -8.39 -5.07
N SER A 79 11.33 -9.06 -4.91
CA SER A 79 10.34 -8.75 -3.88
C SER A 79 10.91 -8.91 -2.47
N LEU A 80 11.61 -10.02 -2.23
CA LEU A 80 12.30 -10.23 -0.95
C LEU A 80 13.37 -9.15 -0.68
N ALA A 81 14.21 -8.81 -1.67
CA ALA A 81 15.24 -7.79 -1.52
C ALA A 81 14.65 -6.41 -1.22
N VAL A 82 13.52 -6.07 -1.83
CA VAL A 82 12.87 -4.79 -1.59
C VAL A 82 12.14 -4.74 -0.25
N ILE A 83 11.58 -5.84 0.24
CA ILE A 83 11.07 -5.92 1.62
C ILE A 83 12.18 -5.63 2.64
N VAL A 84 13.38 -6.18 2.41
CA VAL A 84 14.56 -5.88 3.24
C VAL A 84 14.94 -4.40 3.12
N ALA A 85 14.97 -3.84 1.91
CA ALA A 85 15.23 -2.42 1.71
C ALA A 85 14.20 -1.52 2.39
N LEU A 86 12.90 -1.83 2.29
CA LEU A 86 11.83 -1.11 2.98
C LEU A 86 12.02 -1.14 4.49
N THR A 87 12.46 -2.28 5.04
CA THR A 87 12.72 -2.43 6.47
C THR A 87 13.86 -1.53 6.93
N LEU A 88 14.92 -1.39 6.12
CA LEU A 88 16.06 -0.51 6.41
C LEU A 88 15.69 0.98 6.27
N TYR A 89 14.91 1.34 5.26
CA TYR A 89 14.48 2.72 5.00
C TYR A 89 13.16 3.11 5.69
N ARG A 90 12.64 2.27 6.61
CA ARG A 90 11.31 2.45 7.23
C ARG A 90 11.14 3.77 7.99
N HIS A 91 12.24 4.31 8.53
CA HIS A 91 12.25 5.53 9.34
C HIS A 91 12.45 6.80 8.50
N GLN A 92 12.70 6.68 7.19
CA GLN A 92 12.88 7.82 6.30
C GLN A 92 11.57 8.19 5.60
N HIS A 93 10.81 9.09 6.22
CA HIS A 93 9.65 9.71 5.60
C HIS A 93 10.09 10.95 4.79
N PRO A 94 9.66 11.14 3.52
CA PRO A 94 8.65 10.41 2.75
C PRO A 94 9.22 9.33 1.81
N VAL A 95 10.54 9.09 1.81
CA VAL A 95 11.25 8.20 0.87
C VAL A 95 10.67 6.79 0.90
N ASN A 96 10.33 6.26 2.08
CA ASN A 96 9.66 4.97 2.25
C ASN A 96 8.37 4.85 1.42
N LEU A 97 7.56 5.91 1.31
CA LEU A 97 6.30 5.87 0.56
C LEU A 97 6.54 5.76 -0.95
N TYR A 98 7.56 6.44 -1.47
CA TYR A 98 7.92 6.34 -2.90
C TYR A 98 8.53 4.99 -3.22
N LEU A 99 9.37 4.43 -2.32
CA LEU A 99 9.88 3.07 -2.47
C LEU A 99 8.73 2.06 -2.47
N LEU A 100 7.76 2.21 -1.58
CA LEU A 100 6.60 1.31 -1.49
C LEU A 100 5.74 1.37 -2.76
N PHE A 101 5.52 2.57 -3.31
CA PHE A 101 4.80 2.74 -4.57
C PHE A 101 5.55 2.18 -5.78
N GLY A 102 6.84 2.47 -5.89
CA GLY A 102 7.68 1.96 -6.98
C GLY A 102 7.84 0.44 -6.93
N PHE A 103 8.00 -0.12 -5.73
CA PHE A 103 8.08 -1.55 -5.50
C PHE A 103 6.83 -2.29 -6.00
N SER A 104 5.66 -1.86 -5.52
CA SER A 104 4.39 -2.53 -5.83
C SER A 104 4.06 -2.42 -7.32
N SER A 105 4.38 -1.28 -7.95
CA SER A 105 4.11 -1.05 -9.38
C SER A 105 5.01 -1.87 -10.31
N LEU A 106 6.29 -2.07 -9.95
CA LEU A 106 7.28 -2.66 -10.86
C LEU A 106 7.53 -4.15 -10.63
N ILE A 107 7.60 -4.59 -9.37
CA ILE A 107 8.06 -5.94 -9.01
C ILE A 107 6.88 -6.83 -8.64
N ASP A 108 6.02 -6.40 -7.71
CA ASP A 108 4.90 -7.25 -7.29
C ASP A 108 3.83 -7.39 -8.37
N SER A 109 3.65 -6.38 -9.23
CA SER A 109 2.66 -6.43 -10.32
C SER A 109 2.90 -7.63 -11.24
N LEU A 110 4.15 -7.93 -11.62
CA LEU A 110 4.49 -9.06 -12.48
C LEU A 110 4.23 -10.43 -11.82
N LEU A 111 4.56 -10.57 -10.53
CA LEU A 111 4.26 -11.78 -9.77
C LEU A 111 2.75 -12.00 -9.65
N PHE A 112 2.04 -10.93 -9.30
CA PHE A 112 0.59 -10.96 -9.16
C PHE A 112 -0.10 -11.34 -10.47
N LEU A 113 0.34 -10.74 -11.59
CA LEU A 113 -0.17 -11.05 -12.93
C LEU A 113 0.01 -12.52 -13.32
N PHE A 114 1.16 -13.10 -13.00
CA PHE A 114 1.40 -14.51 -13.23
C PHE A 114 0.44 -15.40 -12.45
N ILE A 115 0.27 -15.13 -11.15
CA ILE A 115 -0.65 -15.88 -10.30
C ILE A 115 -2.08 -15.79 -10.84
N VAL A 116 -2.52 -14.59 -11.20
CA VAL A 116 -3.84 -14.35 -11.77
C VAL A 116 -4.05 -15.04 -13.11
N SER A 117 -3.00 -15.28 -13.89
CA SER A 117 -3.10 -15.98 -15.16
C SER A 117 -3.49 -17.46 -15.05
N PHE A 118 -3.45 -18.06 -13.85
CA PHE A 118 -3.93 -19.43 -13.61
C PHE A 118 -5.43 -19.51 -13.32
N TYR A 119 -6.10 -18.37 -13.14
CA TYR A 119 -7.51 -18.29 -12.81
C TYR A 119 -8.32 -17.77 -14.00
N ASP A 120 -9.60 -18.13 -14.03
CA ASP A 120 -10.51 -17.64 -15.06
C ASP A 120 -10.66 -16.12 -15.01
N VAL A 121 -10.50 -15.49 -16.17
CA VAL A 121 -10.58 -14.02 -16.35
C VAL A 121 -11.86 -13.45 -15.73
N SER A 122 -13.00 -14.13 -15.91
CA SER A 122 -14.30 -13.71 -15.39
C SER A 122 -14.32 -13.64 -13.87
N ILE A 123 -13.72 -14.62 -13.19
CA ILE A 123 -13.68 -14.69 -11.72
C ILE A 123 -12.73 -13.60 -11.20
N VAL A 124 -11.58 -13.46 -11.84
CA VAL A 124 -10.58 -12.48 -11.41
C VAL A 124 -11.09 -11.04 -11.54
N LEU A 125 -11.74 -10.70 -12.65
CA LEU A 125 -12.33 -9.37 -12.85
C LEU A 125 -13.40 -9.04 -11.80
N GLN A 126 -14.26 -10.01 -11.46
CA GLN A 126 -15.27 -9.82 -10.41
C GLN A 126 -14.62 -9.56 -9.03
N ALA A 127 -13.62 -10.37 -8.65
CA ALA A 127 -12.88 -10.21 -7.41
C ALA A 127 -12.19 -8.84 -7.33
N PHE A 128 -11.63 -8.38 -8.45
CA PHE A 128 -10.99 -7.08 -8.56
C PHE A 128 -11.94 -5.90 -8.39
N ILE A 129 -13.10 -5.95 -9.06
CA ILE A 129 -14.13 -4.91 -8.94
C ILE A 129 -14.60 -4.81 -7.48
N LEU A 130 -14.85 -5.95 -6.84
CA LEU A 130 -15.27 -6.00 -5.45
C LEU A 130 -14.19 -5.42 -4.52
N THR A 131 -12.94 -5.85 -4.68
CA THR A 131 -11.80 -5.39 -3.87
C THR A 131 -11.60 -3.89 -4.02
N THR A 132 -11.64 -3.38 -5.26
CA THR A 132 -11.52 -1.95 -5.54
C THR A 132 -12.67 -1.16 -4.93
N ALA A 133 -13.91 -1.66 -5.03
CA ALA A 133 -15.07 -1.03 -4.41
C ALA A 133 -14.93 -0.94 -2.88
N VAL A 134 -14.49 -2.02 -2.23
CA VAL A 134 -14.23 -2.04 -0.78
C VAL A 134 -13.14 -1.06 -0.40
N PHE A 135 -12.00 -1.05 -1.11
CA PHE A 135 -10.90 -0.12 -0.85
C PHE A 135 -11.29 1.34 -1.08
N LEU A 136 -12.02 1.64 -2.14
CA LEU A 136 -12.51 2.99 -2.40
C LEU A 136 -13.54 3.43 -1.37
N GLY A 137 -14.46 2.54 -0.97
CA GLY A 137 -15.41 2.79 0.11
C GLY A 137 -14.71 3.07 1.43
N LEU A 138 -13.70 2.27 1.77
CA LEU A 138 -12.90 2.45 2.99
C LEU A 138 -12.05 3.72 2.94
N THR A 139 -11.51 4.07 1.77
CA THR A 139 -10.76 5.32 1.58
C THR A 139 -11.66 6.55 1.64
N ALA A 140 -12.84 6.51 1.02
CA ALA A 140 -13.84 7.57 1.16
C ALA A 140 -14.28 7.71 2.63
N TYR A 141 -14.48 6.57 3.31
CA TYR A 141 -14.82 6.54 4.72
C TYR A 141 -13.71 7.11 5.61
N THR A 142 -12.45 6.76 5.38
CA THR A 142 -11.31 7.31 6.14
C THR A 142 -11.05 8.79 5.83
N LEU A 143 -11.39 9.26 4.62
CA LEU A 143 -11.33 10.67 4.25
C LEU A 143 -12.43 11.52 4.91
N GLN A 144 -13.65 10.98 5.01
CA GLN A 144 -14.82 11.70 5.55
C GLN A 144 -15.00 11.53 7.06
N SER A 145 -14.60 10.39 7.62
CA SER A 145 -14.84 10.07 9.02
C SER A 145 -13.88 10.83 9.92
N LYS A 146 -14.41 11.78 10.70
CA LYS A 146 -13.74 12.39 11.86
C LYS A 146 -13.82 11.51 13.12
N ARG A 147 -14.27 10.25 13.01
CA ARG A 147 -14.45 9.35 14.16
C ARG A 147 -13.12 8.70 14.51
N ASP A 148 -12.66 8.94 15.73
CA ASP A 148 -11.47 8.29 16.28
C ASP A 148 -11.67 6.77 16.40
N PHE A 149 -11.04 6.02 15.50
CA PHE A 149 -10.93 4.56 15.57
C PHE A 149 -10.01 4.06 16.68
N SER A 150 -9.58 4.95 17.59
CA SER A 150 -8.66 4.59 18.68
C SER A 150 -9.22 3.50 19.61
N LYS A 151 -10.55 3.31 19.66
CA LYS A 151 -11.19 2.25 20.46
C LYS A 151 -11.45 0.94 19.67
N PHE A 152 -11.43 0.98 18.34
CA PHE A 152 -11.71 -0.18 17.49
C PHE A 152 -10.45 -0.77 16.84
N GLY A 153 -9.35 -0.01 16.73
CA GLY A 153 -8.11 -0.47 16.10
C GLY A 153 -7.47 -1.67 16.79
N ALA A 154 -7.58 -1.79 18.12
CA ALA A 154 -7.10 -2.97 18.84
C ALA A 154 -7.95 -4.22 18.57
N GLY A 155 -9.26 -4.07 18.38
CA GLY A 155 -10.18 -5.18 18.09
C GLY A 155 -9.92 -5.82 16.73
N TYR A 156 -9.73 -5.00 15.68
CA TYR A 156 -9.47 -5.52 14.34
C TYR A 156 -8.11 -6.22 14.22
N VAL A 157 -7.06 -5.71 14.87
CA VAL A 157 -5.74 -6.37 14.88
C VAL A 157 -5.80 -7.71 15.61
N PHE A 158 -6.53 -7.80 16.74
CA PHE A 158 -6.73 -9.07 17.43
C PHE A 158 -7.52 -10.09 16.59
N THR A 159 -8.58 -9.68 15.90
CA THR A 159 -9.36 -10.59 15.05
C THR A 159 -8.56 -11.08 13.84
N LEU A 160 -7.75 -10.22 13.23
CA LEU A 160 -6.94 -10.57 12.04
C LEU A 160 -5.79 -11.51 12.41
N MET A 161 -5.23 -11.39 13.62
CA MET A 161 -4.14 -12.26 14.13
C MET A 161 -4.64 -13.62 14.66
N ILE A 162 -5.93 -13.76 14.92
CA ILE A 162 -6.56 -15.04 15.29
C ILE A 162 -6.96 -15.84 14.03
N PHE A 163 -7.12 -15.16 12.89
CA PHE A 163 -7.56 -15.77 11.63
C PHE A 163 -6.42 -16.10 10.65
N PHE A 164 -5.17 -15.77 11.01
CA PHE A 164 -3.94 -16.09 10.28
C PHE A 164 -3.08 -17.03 11.13
#